data_AF-A0A327NQP3-F1
#
_entry.id   AF-A0A327NQP3-F1
#
_cell.length_a   1.000
_cell.length_b   1.000
_cell.length_c   1.000
_cell.angle_alpha   90.00
_cell.angle_beta   90.00
_cell.angle_gamma   90.00
#
_symmetry.space_group_name_H-M   'P 1'
#
loop_
_entity.id
_entity.type
_entity.pdbx_description
1 polymer ?
#
loop_
_entity_poly.entity_id
_entity_poly.type
_entity_poly.pdbx_seq_one_letter_code
_entity_poly.pdbx_strand_id
1 'polypeptide(L)'
;MNSQGKVDKKIQEVGHFTKEEMKGLLNDDPGDDRLGDERRERVLMQSYLNHIQEANRYMNLLVHSILTNSKRPPIILMMSDHGYRFLTGVSPQEKALERYGNLCAFYFPDHHYQMLSDSITPVNYMRLILSKALGEAYPLLPNKSNLVVDRNPFMVTHQE
;
A
#
# COMPACT_ATOMS: atom_id res chain seq x y z
N MET A 1 5.19 -3.06 13.84
CA MET A 1 4.81 -2.45 15.13
C MET A 1 5.72 -3.01 16.20
N ASN A 2 6.53 -2.18 16.87
CA ASN A 2 7.25 -2.59 18.08
C ASN A 2 6.29 -2.50 19.29
N SER A 3 6.62 -3.24 20.35
CA SER A 3 5.80 -3.54 21.54
C SER A 3 5.42 -2.34 22.43
N GLN A 4 5.57 -1.10 21.95
CA GLN A 4 5.26 0.12 22.70
C GLN A 4 4.39 1.12 21.94
N GLY A 5 3.86 0.78 20.77
CA GLY A 5 2.93 1.67 20.04
C GLY A 5 3.52 3.05 19.67
N LYS A 6 4.84 3.23 19.77
CA LYS A 6 5.52 4.44 19.33
C LYS A 6 5.82 4.32 17.85
N VAL A 7 5.12 5.14 17.06
CA VAL A 7 5.49 5.45 15.68
C VAL A 7 6.95 5.87 15.68
N ASP A 8 7.76 5.25 14.82
CA ASP A 8 9.17 5.56 14.69
C ASP A 8 9.30 7.04 14.27
N LYS A 9 9.69 7.89 15.23
CA LYS A 9 9.75 9.36 15.07
C LYS A 9 10.70 9.78 13.95
N LYS A 10 11.61 8.90 13.50
CA LYS A 10 12.53 9.18 12.39
C LYS A 10 11.82 9.46 11.06
N ILE A 11 10.59 8.97 10.84
CA ILE A 11 9.86 9.22 9.58
C ILE A 11 9.15 10.59 9.60
N GLN A 12 8.90 11.17 10.77
CA GLN A 12 8.14 12.42 10.89
C GLN A 12 8.96 13.69 10.63
N GLU A 13 10.30 13.63 10.59
CA GLU A 13 11.16 14.82 10.52
C GLU A 13 11.68 15.18 9.11
N VAL A 14 11.21 14.51 8.05
CA VAL A 14 11.67 14.80 6.68
C VAL A 14 10.66 15.66 5.93
N GLY A 15 10.86 16.98 5.99
CA GLY A 15 10.47 17.96 4.96
C GLY A 15 9.00 18.41 4.92
N HIS A 16 8.68 19.52 5.58
CA HIS A 16 7.44 20.26 5.31
C HIS A 16 7.64 21.19 4.11
N PHE A 17 7.09 20.83 2.95
CA PHE A 17 6.90 21.78 1.85
C PHE A 17 5.68 22.65 2.15
N THR A 18 5.79 23.94 1.85
CA THR A 18 4.70 24.92 1.90
C THR A 18 3.63 24.58 0.86
N LYS A 19 2.40 25.07 1.07
CA LYS A 19 1.29 24.87 0.11
C LYS A 19 1.63 25.39 -1.29
N GLU A 20 2.44 26.44 -1.37
CA GLU A 20 2.95 27.06 -2.59
C GLU A 20 3.92 26.14 -3.34
N GLU A 21 4.83 25.47 -2.62
CA GLU A 21 5.74 24.47 -3.21
C GLU A 21 4.98 23.23 -3.70
N MET A 22 3.95 22.80 -2.95
CA MET A 22 3.03 21.73 -3.38
C MET A 22 2.19 22.13 -4.61
N LYS A 23 1.87 23.41 -4.78
CA LYS A 23 1.11 23.92 -5.93
C LYS A 23 1.91 23.87 -7.23
N GLY A 24 3.23 24.01 -7.16
CA GLY A 24 4.14 23.78 -8.29
C GLY A 24 4.19 22.30 -8.71
N LEU A 25 4.21 21.39 -7.73
CA LEU A 25 4.24 19.93 -7.93
C LEU A 25 2.91 19.36 -8.43
N LEU A 26 1.79 19.98 -8.06
CA LEU A 26 0.44 19.60 -8.54
C LEU A 26 0.16 20.09 -9.97
N ASN A 27 0.91 21.10 -10.43
CA ASN A 27 0.85 21.61 -11.80
C ASN A 27 1.93 20.98 -12.70
N ASP A 28 2.75 20.07 -12.18
CA ASP A 28 3.65 19.27 -13.01
C ASP A 28 2.79 18.33 -13.86
N ASP A 29 2.67 18.67 -15.13
CA ASP A 29 2.22 17.73 -16.15
C ASP A 29 3.27 16.60 -16.21
N PRO A 30 2.93 15.34 -15.89
CA PRO A 30 3.85 14.23 -16.03
C PRO A 30 4.29 13.98 -17.49
N GLY A 31 3.72 14.72 -18.46
CA GLY A 31 4.16 14.82 -19.85
C GLY A 31 5.07 16.01 -20.18
N ASP A 32 5.36 16.94 -19.26
CA ASP A 32 6.28 18.06 -19.50
C ASP A 32 7.74 17.61 -19.31
N ASP A 33 8.43 17.40 -20.44
CA ASP A 33 9.79 16.89 -20.55
C ASP A 33 10.88 17.93 -20.32
N ARG A 34 10.51 19.18 -19.99
CA ARG A 34 11.46 20.27 -19.71
C ARG A 34 12.21 20.10 -18.39
N LEU A 35 11.81 19.15 -17.57
CA LEU A 35 12.47 18.73 -16.34
C LEU A 35 13.24 17.44 -16.62
N GLY A 36 14.57 17.51 -16.68
CA GLY A 36 15.40 16.31 -16.86
C GLY A 36 15.06 15.19 -15.87
N ASP A 37 15.25 13.93 -16.28
CA ASP A 37 14.78 12.72 -15.60
C ASP A 37 15.08 12.69 -14.09
N GLU A 38 16.27 13.15 -13.68
CA GLU A 38 16.67 13.20 -12.26
C GLU A 38 15.85 14.20 -11.43
N ARG A 39 15.48 15.34 -12.01
CA ARG A 39 14.65 16.34 -11.32
C ARG A 39 13.23 15.81 -11.14
N ARG A 40 12.69 15.15 -12.16
CA ARG A 40 11.38 14.50 -12.13
C ARG A 40 11.32 13.39 -11.09
N GLU A 41 12.33 12.52 -11.04
CA GLU A 41 12.40 11.43 -10.05
C GLU A 41 12.41 11.97 -8.61
N ARG A 42 13.24 13.00 -8.35
CA ARG A 42 13.30 13.65 -7.03
C ARG A 42 11.96 14.22 -6.60
N VAL A 43 11.28 14.91 -7.51
CA VAL A 43 9.95 15.48 -7.29
C VAL A 43 8.92 14.39 -6.97
N LEU A 44 8.88 13.32 -7.77
CA LEU A 44 7.94 12.22 -7.57
C LEU A 44 8.19 11.47 -6.26
N MET A 45 9.46 11.25 -5.91
CA MET A 45 9.84 10.61 -4.66
C MET A 45 9.41 11.47 -3.46
N GLN A 46 9.68 12.78 -3.50
CA GLN A 46 9.32 13.67 -2.40
C GLN A 46 7.80 13.79 -2.22
N SER A 47 7.06 13.93 -3.33
CA SER A 47 5.60 13.93 -3.33
C SER A 47 5.03 12.63 -2.76
N TYR A 48 5.64 11.49 -3.09
CA TYR A 48 5.26 10.19 -2.54
C TYR A 48 5.50 10.11 -1.02
N LEU A 49 6.67 10.58 -0.53
CA LEU A 49 6.97 10.61 0.90
C LEU A 49 6.00 11.50 1.68
N ASN A 50 5.69 12.69 1.16
CA ASN A 50 4.70 13.59 1.76
C ASN A 50 3.30 12.93 1.80
N HIS A 51 2.92 12.23 0.73
CA HIS A 51 1.65 11.50 0.69
C HIS A 51 1.61 10.39 1.74
N ILE A 52 2.69 9.61 1.91
CA ILE A 52 2.77 8.59 2.96
C ILE A 52 2.62 9.21 4.34
N GLN A 53 3.26 10.35 4.62
CA GLN A 53 3.16 11.00 5.92
C GLN A 53 1.71 11.43 6.24
N GLU A 54 1.02 12.08 5.30
CA GLU A 54 -0.39 12.46 5.50
C GLU A 54 -1.32 11.25 5.56
N ALA A 55 -1.13 10.26 4.69
CA ALA A 55 -1.89 9.02 4.72
C ALA A 55 -1.75 8.32 6.08
N ASN A 56 -0.53 8.23 6.61
CA ASN A 56 -0.27 7.68 7.94
C ASN A 56 -1.01 8.47 9.04
N ARG A 57 -1.05 9.80 8.95
CA ARG A 57 -1.78 10.62 9.93
C ARG A 57 -3.27 10.31 9.92
N TYR A 58 -3.91 10.29 8.74
CA TYR A 58 -5.34 9.98 8.62
C TYR A 58 -5.64 8.54 8.99
N MET A 59 -4.81 7.58 8.57
CA MET A 59 -4.99 6.16 8.89
C MET A 59 -4.89 5.90 10.39
N ASN A 60 -3.94 6.54 11.10
CA ASN A 60 -3.85 6.41 12.55
C ASN A 60 -5.10 6.97 13.24
N LEU A 61 -5.62 8.12 12.80
CA LEU A 61 -6.85 8.70 13.35
C LEU A 61 -8.06 7.79 13.08
N LEU A 62 -8.17 7.24 11.87
CA LEU A 62 -9.24 6.34 11.48
C LEU A 62 -9.21 5.05 12.31
N VAL A 63 -8.07 4.38 12.38
CA VAL A 63 -7.91 3.14 13.14
C VAL A 63 -8.17 3.39 14.62
N HIS A 64 -7.64 4.47 15.20
CA HIS A 64 -7.90 4.84 16.58
C HIS A 64 -9.40 5.07 16.82
N SER A 65 -10.08 5.78 15.92
CA SER A 65 -11.53 6.02 16.03
C SER A 65 -12.32 4.72 15.95
N ILE A 66 -11.98 3.81 15.03
CA ILE A 66 -12.63 2.50 14.91
C ILE A 66 -12.46 1.70 16.21
N LEU A 67 -11.22 1.62 16.74
CA LEU A 67 -10.94 0.86 17.96
C LEU A 67 -11.65 1.43 19.20
N THR A 68 -11.71 2.76 19.34
CA THR A 68 -12.31 3.43 20.51
C THR A 68 -13.85 3.40 20.47
N ASN A 69 -14.46 3.50 19.28
CA ASN A 69 -15.91 3.69 19.15
C ASN A 69 -16.69 2.40 18.78
N SER A 70 -16.00 1.31 18.46
CA SER A 70 -16.68 0.06 18.08
C SER A 70 -17.30 -0.64 19.29
N LYS A 71 -18.62 -0.90 19.25
CA LYS A 71 -19.33 -1.66 20.29
C LYS A 71 -18.87 -3.11 20.42
N ARG A 72 -18.32 -3.67 19.34
CA ARG A 72 -17.75 -5.02 19.28
C ARG A 72 -16.29 -4.90 18.85
N PRO A 73 -15.35 -5.66 19.46
CA PRO A 73 -13.95 -5.62 19.04
C PRO A 73 -13.81 -5.93 17.55
N PRO A 74 -13.27 -5.00 16.73
CA PRO A 74 -13.23 -5.17 15.28
C PRO A 74 -12.02 -6.01 14.87
N ILE A 75 -12.18 -6.73 13.75
CA ILE A 75 -11.05 -7.20 12.94
C ILE A 75 -10.80 -6.13 11.88
N ILE A 76 -9.56 -5.69 11.70
CA ILE A 76 -9.21 -4.65 10.72
C ILE A 76 -8.20 -5.24 9.72
N LEU A 77 -8.52 -5.11 8.43
CA LEU A 77 -7.61 -5.34 7.32
C LEU A 77 -7.40 -4.00 6.61
N MET A 78 -6.16 -3.53 6.55
CA MET A 78 -5.76 -2.34 5.82
C MET A 78 -4.90 -2.76 4.63
N MET A 79 -5.26 -2.31 3.44
CA MET A 79 -4.56 -2.67 2.21
C MET A 79 -4.39 -1.45 1.31
N SER A 80 -3.23 -1.36 0.66
CA SER A 80 -3.07 -0.57 -0.57
C SER A 80 -3.42 -1.43 -1.77
N ASP A 81 -3.92 -0.83 -2.85
CA ASP A 81 -4.17 -1.52 -4.13
C ASP A 81 -2.86 -1.80 -4.89
N HIS A 82 -1.85 -0.96 -4.71
CA HIS A 82 -0.52 -1.11 -5.31
C HIS A 82 0.60 -0.49 -4.43
N GLY A 83 1.86 -0.80 -4.77
CA GLY A 83 3.06 -0.13 -4.24
C GLY A 83 3.50 1.07 -5.11
N TYR A 84 4.77 1.45 -5.02
CA TYR A 84 5.33 2.61 -5.75
C TYR A 84 5.60 2.27 -7.22
N ARG A 85 5.19 3.15 -8.15
CA ARG A 85 5.16 2.85 -9.60
C ARG A 85 6.15 3.65 -10.44
N PHE A 86 6.91 4.56 -9.84
CA PHE A 86 7.71 5.54 -10.57
C PHE A 86 9.22 5.33 -10.47
N LEU A 87 9.67 4.18 -9.95
CA LEU A 87 11.10 3.84 -9.92
C LEU A 87 11.70 3.79 -11.33
N THR A 88 12.81 4.51 -11.48
CA THR A 88 13.66 4.60 -12.67
C THR A 88 15.04 3.99 -12.37
N GLY A 89 15.85 3.73 -13.40
CA GLY A 89 17.22 3.20 -13.21
C GLY A 89 17.35 1.77 -12.70
N VAL A 90 16.24 1.07 -12.42
CA VAL A 90 16.22 -0.31 -11.88
C VAL A 90 15.71 -1.34 -12.90
N SER A 91 16.00 -2.62 -12.67
CA SER A 91 15.58 -3.73 -13.52
C SER A 91 14.05 -3.88 -13.57
N PRO A 92 13.48 -4.50 -14.62
CA PRO A 92 12.05 -4.80 -14.69
C PRO A 92 11.52 -5.58 -13.48
N GLN A 93 12.35 -6.48 -12.93
CA GLN A 93 12.03 -7.27 -11.75
C GLN A 93 11.91 -6.40 -10.50
N GLU A 94 12.85 -5.48 -10.28
CA GLU A 94 12.79 -4.51 -9.18
C GLU A 94 11.57 -3.58 -9.30
N LYS A 95 11.26 -3.09 -10.52
CA LYS A 95 10.04 -2.31 -10.76
C LYS A 95 8.78 -3.10 -10.43
N ALA A 96 8.75 -4.38 -10.76
CA ALA A 96 7.62 -5.24 -10.43
C ALA A 96 7.50 -5.44 -8.92
N LEU A 97 8.59 -5.75 -8.23
CA LEU A 97 8.60 -5.93 -6.78
C LEU A 97 8.05 -4.69 -6.06
N GLU A 98 8.49 -3.50 -6.46
CA GLU A 98 8.04 -2.24 -5.84
C GLU A 98 6.61 -1.88 -6.21
N ARG A 99 6.17 -2.16 -7.43
CA ARG A 99 4.78 -1.97 -7.86
C ARG A 99 3.80 -2.90 -7.14
N TYR A 100 4.21 -4.14 -6.83
CA TYR A 100 3.37 -5.14 -6.16
C TYR A 100 3.60 -5.22 -4.65
N GLY A 101 4.62 -4.54 -4.12
CA GLY A 101 4.87 -4.38 -2.69
C GLY A 101 3.89 -3.42 -2.04
N ASN A 102 2.60 -3.77 -2.07
CA ASN A 102 1.54 -2.97 -1.49
C ASN A 102 1.49 -3.13 0.04
N LEU A 103 1.10 -2.06 0.74
CA LEU A 103 0.86 -2.13 2.19
C LEU A 103 -0.24 -3.16 2.49
N CYS A 104 0.03 -4.04 3.44
CA CYS A 104 -1.00 -4.89 4.06
C CYS A 104 -0.76 -4.95 5.57
N ALA A 105 -1.79 -4.65 6.36
CA ALA A 105 -1.75 -4.74 7.82
C ALA A 105 -3.02 -5.39 8.36
N PHE A 106 -2.83 -6.27 9.34
CA PHE A 106 -3.90 -6.98 10.03
C PHE A 106 -3.96 -6.53 11.48
N TYR A 107 -5.17 -6.40 12.00
CA TYR A 107 -5.43 -6.29 13.43
C TYR A 107 -6.47 -7.34 13.83
N PHE A 108 -6.09 -8.17 14.79
CA PHE A 108 -6.98 -9.11 15.45
C PHE A 108 -7.16 -8.69 16.92
N PRO A 109 -8.41 -8.62 17.41
CA PRO A 109 -8.69 -8.14 18.76
C PRO A 109 -8.15 -9.07 19.86
N ASP A 110 -7.90 -10.33 19.55
CA ASP A 110 -7.26 -11.30 20.47
C ASP A 110 -5.72 -11.32 20.35
N HIS A 111 -5.15 -10.50 19.47
CA HIS A 111 -3.71 -10.39 19.23
C HIS A 111 -3.01 -11.72 18.83
N HIS A 112 -3.76 -12.71 18.34
CA HIS A 112 -3.22 -14.00 17.89
C HIS A 112 -2.97 -13.99 16.38
N TYR A 113 -1.70 -13.79 16.00
CA TYR A 113 -1.25 -13.62 14.61
C TYR A 113 -0.49 -14.83 14.05
N GLN A 114 -0.52 -16.00 14.70
CA GLN A 114 0.27 -17.18 14.32
C GLN A 114 -0.05 -17.69 12.91
N MET A 115 -1.24 -17.37 12.38
CA MET A 115 -1.65 -17.72 11.02
C MET A 115 -1.10 -16.78 9.93
N LEU A 116 -0.44 -15.69 10.32
CA LEU A 116 0.17 -14.73 9.39
C LEU A 116 1.64 -15.08 9.13
N SER A 117 2.10 -14.89 7.89
CA SER A 117 3.51 -14.99 7.51
C SER A 117 3.90 -13.83 6.59
N ASP A 118 5.18 -13.46 6.57
CA ASP A 118 5.68 -12.40 5.67
C ASP A 118 5.56 -12.77 4.19
N SER A 119 5.39 -14.06 3.88
CA SER A 119 5.21 -14.60 2.53
C SER A 119 3.75 -14.66 2.06
N ILE A 120 2.80 -14.19 2.87
CA ILE A 120 1.39 -14.27 2.51
C ILE A 120 1.02 -13.28 1.41
N THR A 121 0.35 -13.80 0.39
CA THR A 121 -0.08 -13.01 -0.76
C THR A 121 -1.54 -12.57 -0.63
N PRO A 122 -1.95 -11.49 -1.32
CA PRO A 122 -3.33 -10.98 -1.27
C PRO A 122 -4.43 -12.00 -1.54
N VAL A 123 -4.11 -13.08 -2.28
CA VAL A 123 -5.03 -14.20 -2.55
C VAL A 123 -5.58 -14.85 -1.27
N ASN A 124 -4.84 -14.77 -0.17
CA ASN A 124 -5.15 -15.42 1.09
C ASN A 124 -5.65 -14.47 2.19
N TYR A 125 -5.62 -13.15 1.99
CA TYR A 125 -5.99 -12.19 3.06
C TYR A 125 -7.44 -12.39 3.52
N MET A 126 -8.39 -12.41 2.57
CA MET A 126 -9.80 -12.61 2.90
C MET A 126 -10.09 -13.99 3.50
N ARG A 127 -9.36 -15.03 3.08
CA ARG A 127 -9.48 -16.37 3.66
C ARG A 127 -9.13 -16.36 5.13
N LEU A 128 -8.03 -15.71 5.50
CA LEU A 128 -7.63 -15.58 6.89
C LEU A 128 -8.61 -14.74 7.72
N ILE A 129 -9.07 -13.60 7.18
CA ILE A 129 -10.05 -12.75 7.86
C ILE A 129 -11.34 -13.52 8.13
N LEU A 130 -11.87 -14.22 7.12
CA LEU A 130 -13.09 -15.01 7.26
C LEU A 130 -12.89 -16.19 8.20
N SER A 131 -11.74 -16.88 8.14
CA SER A 131 -11.43 -17.95 9.09
C SER A 131 -11.41 -17.43 10.53
N LYS A 132 -10.82 -16.25 10.75
CA LYS A 132 -10.78 -15.61 12.06
C LYS A 132 -12.16 -15.15 12.54
N ALA A 133 -12.95 -14.57 11.64
CA ALA A 133 -14.24 -13.99 11.97
C ALA A 133 -15.34 -15.04 12.19
N LEU A 134 -15.29 -16.16 11.45
CA LEU A 134 -16.34 -17.18 11.44
C LEU A 134 -15.96 -18.42 12.26
N GLY A 135 -14.68 -18.60 12.60
CA GLY A 135 -14.20 -19.81 13.28
C GLY A 135 -14.11 -21.03 12.36
N GLU A 136 -14.32 -20.84 11.05
CA GLU A 136 -14.29 -21.90 10.02
C GLU A 136 -12.95 -21.91 9.31
N ALA A 137 -12.41 -23.09 9.00
CA ALA A 137 -11.12 -23.17 8.31
C ALA A 137 -11.30 -23.02 6.79
N TYR A 138 -10.96 -21.85 6.24
CA TYR A 138 -10.82 -21.69 4.79
C TYR A 138 -9.42 -22.14 4.34
N PRO A 139 -9.31 -23.15 3.46
CA PRO A 139 -8.01 -23.61 2.97
C PRO A 139 -7.26 -22.49 2.24
N LEU A 140 -5.97 -22.36 2.55
CA LEU A 140 -5.08 -21.41 1.87
C LEU A 140 -4.81 -21.87 0.43
N LEU A 141 -4.80 -20.90 -0.48
CA LEU A 141 -4.34 -21.12 -1.85
C LEU A 141 -2.82 -20.96 -1.94
N PRO A 142 -2.18 -21.51 -3.00
CA PRO A 142 -0.77 -21.25 -3.25
C PRO A 142 -0.49 -19.75 -3.31
N ASN A 143 0.52 -19.29 -2.56
CA ASN A 143 0.96 -17.90 -2.56
C ASN A 143 1.63 -17.57 -3.90
N LYS A 144 0.85 -17.03 -4.85
CA LYS A 144 1.30 -16.71 -6.22
C LYS A 144 0.72 -15.37 -6.67
N SER A 145 1.57 -14.55 -7.28
CA SER A 145 1.21 -13.30 -7.96
C SER A 145 1.63 -13.41 -9.42
N ASN A 146 0.74 -13.09 -10.35
CA ASN A 146 1.02 -13.15 -11.79
C ASN A 146 1.12 -11.74 -12.36
N LEU A 147 2.24 -11.47 -13.03
CA LEU A 147 2.38 -10.31 -13.91
C LEU A 147 1.80 -10.69 -15.28
N VAL A 148 0.58 -10.26 -15.58
CA VAL A 148 0.02 -10.42 -16.93
C VAL A 148 0.58 -9.30 -17.80
N VAL A 149 1.58 -9.62 -18.61
CA VAL A 149 2.09 -8.72 -19.65
C VAL A 149 1.36 -9.08 -20.94
N ASP A 150 0.09 -8.72 -21.02
CA ASP A 150 -0.66 -8.99 -22.25
C ASP A 150 -0.15 -8.10 -23.38
N ARG A 151 0.21 -8.70 -24.52
CA ARG A 151 0.70 -7.97 -25.69
C ARG A 151 -0.44 -7.30 -26.47
N ASN A 152 -1.70 -7.49 -26.06
CA ASN A 152 -2.85 -6.88 -26.73
C ASN A 152 -3.99 -6.61 -25.72
N PRO A 153 -4.13 -5.39 -25.15
CA PRO A 153 -5.10 -5.10 -24.08
C PRO A 153 -6.57 -5.07 -24.54
N PHE A 154 -6.85 -5.22 -25.84
CA PHE A 154 -8.20 -5.22 -26.39
C PHE A 154 -8.41 -6.48 -27.24
N MET A 155 -9.01 -7.50 -26.64
CA MET A 155 -9.58 -8.63 -27.38
C MET A 155 -11.07 -8.35 -27.57
N VAL A 156 -11.48 -8.04 -28.81
CA VAL A 156 -12.89 -8.03 -29.18
C VAL A 156 -13.33 -9.48 -29.29
N THR A 157 -14.13 -9.95 -28.34
CA THR A 157 -14.78 -11.26 -28.43
C THR A 157 -16.15 -11.09 -29.09
N HIS A 158 -16.33 -11.70 -30.26
CA HIS A 158 -17.66 -11.96 -30.81
C HIS A 158 -18.10 -13.35 -30.36
N GLN A 159 -19.32 -13.45 -29.81
CA GLN A 159 -20.00 -14.73 -29.60
C GLN A 159 -20.75 -15.11 -30.88
N GLU A 160 -20.59 -16.36 -31.32
CA GLU A 160 -21.55 -17.04 -32.21
C GLU A 160 -22.72 -17.61 -31.42
#